data_AF-A0A370GLB3-F1
#
_entry.id   AF-A0A370GLB3-F1
#
_cell.length_a   1.000
_cell.length_b   1.000
_cell.length_c   1.000
_cell.angle_alpha   90.00
_cell.angle_beta   90.00
_cell.angle_gamma   90.00
#
_symmetry.space_group_name_H-M   'P 1'
#
loop_
_entity.id
_entity.type
_entity.pdbx_description
1 polymer ?
#
loop_
_entity_poly.entity_id
_entity_poly.type
_entity_poly.pdbx_seq_one_letter_code
_entity_poly.pdbx_strand_id
1 'polypeptide(L)'
;MDLRRAIGDVWGADNVPERGDRFSPHVSLAYSNGVASIGELDLLLTRNDLAEIEIPDVVSAISLIELDRDNARYEWREIAKVPLGPHRI
;
A
#
# COMPACT_ATOMS: atom_id res chain seq x y z
N MET A 1 14.42 5.50 10.73
CA MET A 1 14.92 4.20 10.24
C MET A 1 13.77 3.55 9.52
N ASP A 2 13.85 3.55 8.19
CA ASP A 2 12.73 3.26 7.28
C ASP A 2 12.47 1.74 7.19
N LEU A 3 11.20 1.33 7.29
CA LEU A 3 10.77 -0.07 7.19
C LEU A 3 11.32 -0.76 5.94
N ARG A 4 11.42 -0.04 4.81
CA ARG A 4 11.94 -0.61 3.56
C ARG A 4 13.42 -0.96 3.64
N ARG A 5 14.20 -0.17 4.39
CA ARG A 5 15.61 -0.49 4.65
C ARG A 5 15.71 -1.77 5.47
N ALA A 6 14.88 -1.92 6.51
CA ALA A 6 14.85 -3.15 7.31
C ALA A 6 14.48 -4.38 6.47
N ILE A 7 13.53 -4.25 5.54
CA ILE A 7 13.22 -5.31 4.56
C ILE A 7 14.45 -5.60 3.69
N GLY A 8 15.13 -4.57 3.17
CA GLY A 8 16.34 -4.72 2.36
C GLY A 8 17.53 -5.35 3.10
N ASP A 9 17.68 -5.10 4.40
CA ASP A 9 18.74 -5.69 5.23
C ASP A 9 18.55 -7.21 5.39
N VAL A 10 17.31 -7.72 5.31
CA VAL A 10 16.98 -9.16 5.44
C VAL A 10 16.84 -9.84 4.08
N TRP A 11 16.08 -9.24 3.17
CA TRP A 11 15.74 -9.83 1.87
C TRP A 11 16.79 -9.51 0.79
N GLY A 12 17.72 -8.60 1.07
CA GLY A 12 18.66 -8.04 0.12
C GLY A 12 18.08 -6.81 -0.57
N ALA A 13 18.85 -5.71 -0.58
CA ALA A 13 18.42 -4.45 -1.20
C ALA A 13 18.02 -4.61 -2.68
N ASP A 14 18.59 -5.62 -3.35
CA ASP A 14 18.26 -5.88 -4.73
C ASP A 14 16.84 -6.44 -4.96
N ASN A 15 16.25 -7.05 -3.94
CA ASN A 15 14.94 -7.66 -4.02
C ASN A 15 13.80 -6.71 -3.63
N VAL A 16 14.12 -5.50 -3.14
CA VAL A 16 13.12 -4.49 -2.78
C VAL A 16 12.76 -3.66 -4.04
N PRO A 17 11.49 -3.67 -4.49
CA PRO A 17 11.03 -2.84 -5.61
C PRO A 17 11.19 -1.33 -5.32
N GLU A 18 11.13 -0.48 -6.35
CA GLU A 18 11.12 1.00 -6.18
C GLU A 18 12.22 1.54 -5.24
N ARG A 19 13.48 1.20 -5.54
CA ARG A 19 14.62 1.58 -4.70
C ARG A 19 14.82 3.10 -4.66
N GLY A 20 15.15 3.60 -3.47
CA GLY A 20 15.56 4.99 -3.23
C GLY A 20 14.40 5.93 -2.92
N ASP A 21 14.51 7.15 -3.44
CA ASP A 21 13.64 8.32 -3.24
C ASP A 21 12.29 8.25 -3.98
N ARG A 22 12.05 7.21 -4.78
CA ARG A 22 10.86 7.09 -5.63
C ARG A 22 9.66 6.42 -4.96
N PHE A 23 9.77 6.01 -3.70
CA PHE A 23 8.66 5.41 -2.98
C PHE A 23 7.71 6.47 -2.44
N SER A 24 6.44 6.37 -2.83
CA SER A 24 5.36 7.20 -2.32
C SER A 24 4.39 6.32 -1.52
N PRO A 25 4.39 6.38 -0.18
CA PRO A 25 3.45 5.61 0.62
C PRO A 25 2.03 6.07 0.33
N HIS A 26 1.14 5.13 0.03
CA HIS A 26 -0.25 5.39 -0.29
C HIS A 26 -1.12 4.20 0.13
N VAL A 27 -2.42 4.44 0.28
CA VAL A 27 -3.44 3.40 0.40
C VAL A 27 -4.21 3.35 -0.90
N SER A 28 -4.19 2.20 -1.56
CA SER A 28 -4.98 2.00 -2.78
C SER A 28 -6.47 1.95 -2.43
N LEU A 29 -7.25 2.89 -2.96
CA LEU A 29 -8.71 2.94 -2.79
C LEU A 29 -9.42 1.97 -3.73
N ALA A 30 -8.99 1.91 -4.99
CA ALA A 30 -9.58 1.07 -6.01
C ALA A 30 -8.57 0.74 -7.11
N TYR A 31 -8.81 -0.37 -7.82
CA TYR A 31 -8.12 -0.72 -9.04
C TYR A 31 -9.11 -0.67 -10.21
N SER A 32 -8.72 -0.01 -11.30
CA SER A 32 -9.53 0.08 -12.52
C SER A 32 -8.71 -0.40 -13.70
N ASN A 33 -9.33 -1.25 -14.53
CA ASN A 33 -8.81 -1.64 -15.85
C ASN A 33 -9.51 -0.88 -16.99
N GLY A 34 -10.41 0.04 -16.66
CA GLY A 34 -11.12 0.89 -17.62
C GLY A 34 -10.43 2.23 -17.84
N VAL A 35 -10.76 2.89 -18.93
CA VAL A 35 -10.31 4.27 -19.21
C VAL A 35 -11.28 5.24 -18.55
N ALA A 36 -10.76 6.19 -17.77
CA ALA A 36 -11.53 7.26 -17.14
C ALA A 36 -10.74 8.58 -17.17
N SER A 37 -11.45 9.71 -17.18
CA SER A 37 -10.84 11.03 -17.03
C SER A 37 -10.42 11.24 -15.58
N ILE A 38 -9.17 11.67 -15.36
CA ILE A 38 -8.67 12.03 -14.02
C ILE A 38 -9.55 13.12 -13.41
N GLY A 39 -9.93 14.15 -14.18
CA GLY A 39 -10.76 15.24 -13.65
C GLY A 39 -12.17 14.80 -13.24
N GLU A 40 -12.75 13.78 -13.90
CA GLU A 40 -14.04 13.22 -13.49
C GLU A 40 -13.91 12.39 -12.21
N LEU A 41 -12.80 11.65 -12.06
CA LEU A 41 -12.49 10.91 -10.84
C LEU A 41 -12.27 11.86 -9.66
N ASP A 42 -11.52 12.96 -9.85
CA ASP A 42 -11.31 13.96 -8.81
C ASP A 42 -12.64 14.57 -8.34
N LEU A 43 -13.51 14.96 -9.29
CA LEU A 43 -14.84 15.47 -8.95
C LEU A 43 -15.68 14.43 -8.21
N LEU A 44 -15.59 13.15 -8.60
CA LEU A 44 -16.29 12.07 -7.92
C LEU A 44 -15.77 11.90 -6.49
N LEU A 45 -14.46 11.88 -6.28
CA LEU A 45 -13.84 11.75 -4.96
C LEU A 45 -14.23 12.93 -4.06
N THR A 46 -14.12 14.17 -4.56
CA THR A 46 -14.50 15.37 -3.80
C THR A 46 -15.98 15.37 -3.43
N ARG A 47 -16.88 15.01 -4.35
CA ARG A 47 -18.33 14.97 -4.08
C ARG A 47 -18.74 13.90 -3.08
N ASN A 48 -17.90 12.90 -2.85
CA ASN A 48 -18.12 11.83 -1.88
C ASN A 48 -17.25 11.99 -0.63
N ASP A 49 -16.65 13.17 -0.42
CA ASP A 49 -15.78 13.47 0.73
C ASP A 49 -14.58 12.51 0.85
N LEU A 50 -14.05 12.04 -0.29
CA LEU A 50 -12.91 11.13 -0.38
C LEU A 50 -11.60 11.81 -0.85
N ALA A 51 -11.61 13.13 -1.07
CA ALA A 51 -10.45 13.86 -1.58
C ALA A 51 -9.33 14.05 -0.54
N GLU A 52 -9.69 14.13 0.75
CA GLU A 52 -8.77 14.40 1.85
C GLU A 52 -9.08 13.47 3.03
N ILE A 53 -8.80 12.17 2.85
CA ILE A 53 -9.02 11.17 3.90
C ILE A 53 -7.78 11.10 4.79
N GLU A 54 -7.97 11.35 6.08
CA GLU A 54 -6.98 11.01 7.10
C GLU A 54 -7.28 9.62 7.66
N ILE A 55 -6.26 8.76 7.68
CA ILE A 55 -6.31 7.46 8.36
C ILE A 55 -5.54 7.61 9.68
N PRO A 56 -6.24 7.79 10.81
CA PRO A 56 -5.59 8.03 12.10
C PRO A 56 -4.97 6.76 12.68
N ASP A 57 -5.34 5.60 12.14
CA ASP A 57 -4.84 4.30 12.57
C ASP A 57 -3.35 4.16 12.29
N VAL A 58 -2.65 3.61 13.28
CA VAL A 58 -1.25 3.30 13.13
C VAL A 58 -1.07 1.90 12.57
N VAL A 59 -0.13 1.79 11.64
CA VAL A 59 0.31 0.52 11.09
C VAL A 59 0.88 -0.33 12.23
N SER A 60 0.08 -1.31 12.68
CA SER A 60 0.35 -2.12 13.86
C SER A 60 0.89 -3.51 13.52
N ALA A 61 0.93 -3.87 12.24
CA ALA A 61 1.42 -5.16 11.78
C ALA A 61 1.89 -5.07 10.33
N ILE A 62 2.67 -6.07 9.93
CA ILE A 62 3.09 -6.30 8.55
C ILE A 62 2.66 -7.72 8.17
N SER A 63 2.06 -7.86 7.00
CA SER A 63 1.71 -9.16 6.43
C SER A 63 2.65 -9.49 5.28
N LEU A 64 3.15 -10.72 5.26
CA LEU A 64 3.68 -11.34 4.04
C LEU A 64 2.48 -11.89 3.27
N ILE A 65 2.33 -11.46 2.03
CA ILE A 65 1.25 -11.90 1.15
C ILE A 65 1.81 -12.60 -0.08
N GLU A 66 1.07 -13.60 -0.55
CA GLU A 66 1.15 -14.07 -1.93
C GLU A 66 0.15 -13.26 -2.74
N LEU A 67 0.64 -12.55 -3.75
CA LEU A 67 -0.16 -11.69 -4.62
C LEU A 67 -0.21 -12.32 -6.01
N ASP A 68 -1.42 -12.64 -6.45
CA ASP A 68 -1.70 -13.11 -7.80
C ASP A 68 -2.52 -12.08 -8.56
N ARG A 69 -2.40 -12.10 -9.90
CA ARG A 69 -3.21 -11.31 -10.82
C ARG A 69 -3.91 -12.22 -11.81
N ASP A 70 -4.79 -13.07 -11.32
CA ASP A 70 -5.66 -13.86 -12.15
C ASP A 70 -6.96 -13.12 -12.51
N ASN A 71 -7.49 -13.38 -13.70
CA ASN A 71 -8.77 -12.83 -14.18
C ASN A 71 -8.88 -11.29 -14.11
N ALA A 72 -7.77 -10.60 -14.31
CA ALA A 72 -7.67 -9.13 -14.25
C ALA A 72 -8.08 -8.53 -12.89
N ARG A 73 -8.06 -9.32 -11.82
CA ARG A 73 -8.26 -8.87 -10.44
C ARG A 73 -7.04 -9.23 -9.61
N TYR A 74 -6.75 -8.42 -8.60
CA TYR A 74 -5.78 -8.83 -7.61
C TYR A 74 -6.44 -9.81 -6.65
N GLU A 75 -5.83 -10.97 -6.51
CA GLU A 75 -6.14 -11.91 -5.46
C GLU A 75 -4.93 -11.98 -4.54
N TRP A 76 -5.15 -11.88 -3.23
CA TRP A 76 -4.07 -11.98 -2.26
C TRP A 76 -4.42 -12.94 -1.15
N ARG A 77 -3.42 -13.71 -0.75
CA ARG A 77 -3.48 -14.63 0.38
C ARG A 77 -2.44 -14.22 1.40
N GLU A 78 -2.86 -14.03 2.64
CA GLU A 78 -1.93 -13.81 3.75
C GLU A 78 -1.18 -15.11 4.04
N ILE A 79 0.15 -15.04 4.02
CA ILE A 79 1.05 -16.15 4.34
C ILE A 79 1.47 -16.07 5.82
N ALA A 80 1.77 -14.87 6.29
CA ALA A 80 2.13 -14.61 7.67
C ALA A 80 1.81 -13.16 8.04
N LYS A 81 1.58 -12.91 9.33
CA LYS A 81 1.37 -11.57 9.88
C LYS A 81 2.20 -11.40 11.15
N VAL A 82 2.98 -10.32 11.21
CA VAL A 82 3.86 -10.00 12.34
C VAL A 82 3.43 -8.67 12.94
N PRO A 83 3.14 -8.60 14.25
CA PRO A 83 2.84 -7.32 14.89
C PRO A 83 4.09 -6.43 14.90
N LEU A 84 3.89 -5.15 14.59
CA LEU A 84 4.84 -4.10 14.91
C LEU A 84 4.67 -3.77 16.39
N GLY A 85 5.79 -3.59 17.10
CA GLY A 85 5.80 -3.45 18.56
C GLY A 85 4.86 -2.38 19.10
N PRO A 86 4.54 -2.41 20.41
CA PRO A 86 3.51 -1.56 20.98
C PRO A 86 3.83 -0.07 20.78
N HIS A 87 2.78 0.71 20.55
CA HIS A 87 2.82 2.16 20.68
C HIS A 87 3.39 2.54 22.04
N ARG A 88 4.64 3.00 22.07
CA ARG A 88 5.12 3.82 23.17
C ARG A 88 4.68 5.25 22.88
N ILE A 89 3.64 5.68 23.58
CA ILE A 89 3.29 7.09 23.77
C ILE A 89 4.32 7.70 24.72
#